data_AF-A0A957TWQ8-F1
#
_entry.id   AF-A0A957TWQ8-F1
#
_cell.length_a   1.000
_cell.length_b   1.000
_cell.length_c   1.000
_cell.angle_alpha   90.00
_cell.angle_beta   90.00
_cell.angle_gamma   90.00
#
_symmetry.space_group_name_H-M   'P 1'
#
loop_
_entity.id
_entity.type
_entity.pdbx_description
1 polymer ?
#
loop_
_entity_poly.entity_id
_entity_poly.type
_entity_poly.pdbx_seq_one_letter_code
_entity_poly.pdbx_strand_id
1 'polypeptide(L)'
;MLAQIPGGTLDPLSVPKYQTPMLIPPAMPRAGTIKNKMGKNADYYEISMKQFMQQILPAGLPATTVWGYGAVTAANKKGLLLHNAPSLTIEAQHNKPVRIKWKNDLIDANGSALPHLLPVDQTLHWANPPGGEAGRDTRPTFGATPGPYTGPVPIVTHVHGAVGVGDESDGYAEAWYLPAANNIPPGYATEGTWYNFFKNKAAANFGAAWGAGFATFEYPNLGRASTDWYHDHTLGMTRLNVYAGPAGFYIIRGGPDGDSAVIDSRDGTVAVLPGPAPKENDKFPPNKTYYEIPIAIQDRSFNTDGSLFYPDSREFFDGILGDYIPEGEFSPIWNPEFFGNMMMINGNTWPFQTVEQRRYRLRFLNGCQSRFLILDFNQIPG
;
A
#
# COMPACT_ATOMS: atom_id res chain seq x y z
N MET A 1 -10.28 4.37 34.56
CA MET A 1 -10.72 4.52 33.16
C MET A 1 -9.44 4.67 32.34
N LEU A 2 -9.11 3.72 31.47
CA LEU A 2 -7.93 3.87 30.60
C LEU A 2 -8.17 5.07 29.69
N ALA A 3 -7.20 5.99 29.59
CA ALA A 3 -7.31 7.14 28.69
C ALA A 3 -7.53 6.64 27.26
N GLN A 4 -8.50 7.22 26.56
CA GLN A 4 -8.77 6.90 25.17
C GLN A 4 -7.58 7.35 24.30
N ILE A 5 -7.18 6.52 23.35
CA ILE A 5 -6.17 6.91 22.36
C ILE A 5 -6.78 8.05 21.52
N PRO A 6 -6.20 9.26 21.52
CA PRO A 6 -6.72 10.36 20.74
C PRO A 6 -6.69 10.01 19.25
N GLY A 7 -7.65 10.53 18.49
CA GLY A 7 -7.67 10.31 17.06
C GLY A 7 -8.97 10.79 16.43
N GLY A 8 -8.85 11.75 15.51
CA GLY A 8 -9.98 12.30 14.76
C GLY A 8 -11.13 12.82 15.62
N THR A 9 -12.20 13.23 14.96
CA THR A 9 -13.43 13.69 15.62
C THR A 9 -14.45 12.59 15.84
N LEU A 10 -14.30 11.41 15.22
CA LEU A 10 -15.22 10.29 15.39
C LEU A 10 -14.83 9.46 16.62
N ASP A 11 -15.73 9.38 17.60
CA ASP A 11 -15.52 8.54 18.78
C ASP A 11 -15.53 7.04 18.41
N PRO A 12 -14.42 6.29 18.56
CA PRO A 12 -14.36 4.85 18.32
C PRO A 12 -15.36 4.02 19.14
N LEU A 13 -15.86 4.51 20.27
CA LEU A 13 -16.89 3.80 21.05
C LEU A 13 -18.29 3.91 20.41
N SER A 14 -18.51 4.88 19.55
CA SER A 14 -19.76 5.05 18.79
C SER A 14 -19.84 4.15 17.55
N VAL A 15 -18.71 3.61 17.10
CA VAL A 15 -18.62 2.79 15.89
C VAL A 15 -18.91 1.31 16.22
N PRO A 16 -19.97 0.70 15.64
CA PRO A 16 -20.32 -0.67 15.95
C PRO A 16 -19.23 -1.66 15.54
N LYS A 17 -18.90 -2.59 16.43
CA LYS A 17 -17.92 -3.66 16.17
C LYS A 17 -18.61 -4.91 15.65
N TYR A 18 -17.94 -5.63 14.77
CA TYR A 18 -18.32 -6.96 14.29
C TYR A 18 -19.67 -7.02 13.56
N GLN A 19 -20.08 -5.91 12.91
CA GLN A 19 -21.31 -5.85 12.11
C GLN A 19 -21.08 -5.96 10.61
N THR A 20 -19.85 -5.73 10.14
CA THR A 20 -19.49 -5.80 8.72
C THR A 20 -18.66 -7.05 8.46
N PRO A 21 -18.97 -7.85 7.42
CA PRO A 21 -18.11 -8.97 7.04
C PRO A 21 -16.74 -8.45 6.58
N MET A 22 -15.67 -9.20 6.87
CA MET A 22 -14.33 -8.87 6.42
C MET A 22 -14.25 -8.95 4.88
N LEU A 23 -13.60 -7.97 4.23
CA LEU A 23 -13.38 -8.08 2.79
C LEU A 23 -12.27 -9.09 2.51
N ILE A 24 -12.48 -9.91 1.50
CA ILE A 24 -11.47 -10.82 0.97
C ILE A 24 -11.49 -10.65 -0.55
N PRO A 25 -10.73 -9.69 -1.08
CA PRO A 25 -10.77 -9.40 -2.51
C PRO A 25 -10.03 -10.49 -3.31
N PRO A 26 -10.34 -10.66 -4.61
CA PRO A 26 -9.68 -11.64 -5.46
C PRO A 26 -8.19 -11.29 -5.63
N ALA A 27 -7.40 -12.22 -6.18
CA ALA A 27 -6.03 -11.88 -6.58
C ALA A 27 -6.05 -10.87 -7.74
N MET A 28 -5.07 -9.96 -7.75
CA MET A 28 -4.82 -8.95 -8.78
C MET A 28 -4.82 -9.63 -10.16
N PRO A 29 -5.65 -9.18 -11.12
CA PRO A 29 -5.62 -9.75 -12.44
C PRO A 29 -4.38 -9.34 -13.21
N ARG A 30 -3.84 -10.28 -13.98
CA ARG A 30 -2.69 -10.02 -14.84
C ARG A 30 -3.15 -9.33 -16.11
N ALA A 31 -2.36 -8.37 -16.58
CA ALA A 31 -2.51 -7.80 -17.91
C ALA A 31 -2.19 -8.83 -19.00
N GLY A 32 -1.30 -9.79 -18.72
CA GLY A 32 -0.95 -10.87 -19.63
C GLY A 32 0.32 -11.61 -19.24
N THR A 33 0.92 -12.28 -20.23
CA THR A 33 2.27 -12.87 -20.13
C THR A 33 3.14 -12.25 -21.20
N ILE A 34 4.37 -11.88 -20.86
CA ILE A 34 5.37 -11.36 -21.81
C ILE A 34 6.61 -12.24 -21.83
N LYS A 35 7.46 -12.05 -22.83
CA LYS A 35 8.84 -12.55 -22.82
C LYS A 35 9.75 -11.46 -22.27
N ASN A 36 10.50 -11.76 -21.21
CA ASN A 36 11.52 -10.84 -20.72
C ASN A 36 12.76 -10.88 -21.62
N LYS A 37 13.73 -9.98 -21.39
CA LYS A 37 14.95 -9.87 -22.20
C LYS A 37 15.79 -11.16 -22.23
N MET A 38 15.63 -12.02 -21.22
CA MET A 38 16.28 -13.33 -21.12
C MET A 38 15.48 -14.46 -21.80
N GLY A 39 14.37 -14.17 -22.46
CA GLY A 39 13.51 -15.15 -23.13
C GLY A 39 12.59 -15.96 -22.19
N LYS A 40 12.61 -15.68 -20.88
CA LYS A 40 11.71 -16.29 -19.90
C LYS A 40 10.31 -15.71 -20.02
N ASN A 41 9.28 -16.53 -19.77
CA ASN A 41 7.91 -16.02 -19.60
C ASN A 41 7.83 -15.26 -18.29
N ALA A 42 7.33 -14.04 -18.34
CA ALA A 42 7.04 -13.22 -17.17
C ALA A 42 5.54 -12.93 -17.09
N ASP A 43 4.95 -13.03 -15.90
CA ASP A 43 3.60 -12.49 -15.68
C ASP A 43 3.68 -10.96 -15.75
N TYR A 44 2.77 -10.34 -16.49
CA TYR A 44 2.75 -8.89 -16.69
C TYR A 44 1.53 -8.27 -16.03
N TYR A 45 1.75 -7.20 -15.28
CA TYR A 45 0.72 -6.39 -14.63
C TYR A 45 0.87 -4.92 -15.03
N GLU A 46 -0.26 -4.24 -15.17
CA GLU A 46 -0.32 -2.79 -15.13
C GLU A 46 -1.21 -2.40 -13.95
N ILE A 47 -0.62 -1.71 -12.99
CA ILE A 47 -1.25 -1.41 -11.70
C ILE A 47 -1.15 0.08 -11.48
N SER A 48 -2.27 0.73 -11.15
CA SER A 48 -2.26 2.13 -10.77
C SER A 48 -2.63 2.34 -9.32
N MET A 49 -1.98 3.30 -8.68
CA MET A 49 -2.46 3.91 -7.45
C MET A 49 -3.49 4.99 -7.81
N LYS A 50 -4.69 4.90 -7.23
CA LYS A 50 -5.79 5.81 -7.52
C LYS A 50 -6.56 6.17 -6.24
N GLN A 51 -7.12 7.38 -6.21
CA GLN A 51 -8.08 7.81 -5.20
C GLN A 51 -9.50 7.35 -5.51
N PHE A 52 -10.21 6.83 -4.50
CA PHE A 52 -11.61 6.42 -4.60
C PHE A 52 -12.29 6.43 -3.22
N MET A 53 -13.61 6.23 -3.21
CA MET A 53 -14.40 6.08 -1.97
C MET A 53 -14.56 4.60 -1.62
N GLN A 54 -14.30 4.24 -0.37
CA GLN A 54 -14.54 2.89 0.16
C GLN A 54 -15.35 2.96 1.45
N GLN A 55 -16.32 2.06 1.60
CA GLN A 55 -17.09 1.92 2.84
C GLN A 55 -16.25 1.16 3.87
N ILE A 56 -15.37 1.86 4.60
CA ILE A 56 -14.49 1.28 5.64
C ILE A 56 -15.19 1.19 6.99
N LEU A 57 -15.90 2.26 7.36
CA LEU A 57 -16.77 2.29 8.52
C LEU A 57 -18.04 1.46 8.26
N PRO A 58 -18.72 0.91 9.28
CA PRO A 58 -19.95 0.14 9.11
C PRO A 58 -21.04 0.91 8.35
N ALA A 59 -21.94 0.17 7.70
CA ALA A 59 -23.06 0.78 6.97
C ALA A 59 -23.87 1.72 7.87
N GLY A 60 -24.24 2.88 7.33
CA GLY A 60 -24.89 3.96 8.08
C GLY A 60 -23.93 5.09 8.49
N LEU A 61 -22.62 4.83 8.51
CA LEU A 61 -21.59 5.87 8.60
C LEU A 61 -21.07 6.25 7.20
N PRO A 62 -20.51 7.47 7.03
CA PRO A 62 -20.00 7.91 5.72
C PRO A 62 -18.87 7.02 5.20
N ALA A 63 -18.80 6.90 3.87
CA ALA A 63 -17.67 6.25 3.21
C ALA A 63 -16.40 7.12 3.32
N THR A 64 -15.24 6.47 3.25
CA THR A 64 -13.93 7.11 3.41
C THR A 64 -13.26 7.30 2.05
N THR A 65 -12.73 8.49 1.78
CA THR A 65 -11.81 8.68 0.66
C THR A 65 -10.45 8.06 1.00
N VAL A 66 -9.98 7.15 0.15
CA VAL A 66 -8.72 6.42 0.31
C VAL A 66 -7.99 6.28 -1.02
N TRP A 67 -6.74 5.84 -0.95
CA TRP A 67 -5.96 5.40 -2.08
C TRP A 67 -5.80 3.88 -2.06
N GLY A 68 -5.61 3.31 -3.23
CA GLY A 68 -5.38 1.88 -3.39
C GLY A 68 -4.74 1.58 -4.72
N TYR A 69 -4.00 0.48 -4.78
CA TYR A 69 -3.53 -0.10 -6.02
C TYR A 69 -4.60 -1.01 -6.63
N GLY A 70 -4.72 -0.95 -7.95
CA GLY A 70 -5.64 -1.77 -8.72
C GLY A 70 -5.16 -1.99 -10.14
N ALA A 71 -5.56 -3.10 -10.75
CA ALA A 71 -5.22 -3.39 -12.14
C ALA A 71 -5.93 -2.42 -13.08
N VAL A 72 -5.22 -1.89 -14.08
CA VAL A 72 -5.81 -1.05 -15.13
C VAL A 72 -6.18 -1.84 -16.39
N THR A 73 -5.67 -3.06 -16.52
CA THR A 73 -5.98 -3.98 -17.61
C THR A 73 -5.93 -5.43 -17.11
N ALA A 74 -6.67 -6.31 -17.78
CA ALA A 74 -6.70 -7.73 -17.49
C ALA A 74 -6.71 -8.55 -18.79
N ALA A 75 -5.95 -9.64 -18.82
CA ALA A 75 -5.91 -10.58 -19.93
C ALA A 75 -7.24 -11.31 -20.10
N ASN A 76 -7.91 -11.60 -18.98
CA ASN A 76 -9.23 -12.20 -18.96
C ASN A 76 -10.30 -11.09 -18.95
N LYS A 77 -11.32 -11.22 -19.82
CA LYS A 77 -12.48 -10.30 -19.83
C LYS A 77 -13.28 -10.31 -18.52
N LYS A 78 -13.13 -11.35 -17.70
CA LYS A 78 -13.71 -11.46 -16.35
C LYS A 78 -12.80 -10.89 -15.26
N GLY A 79 -11.62 -10.40 -15.60
CA GLY A 79 -10.68 -9.80 -14.67
C GLY A 79 -11.29 -8.55 -14.04
N LEU A 80 -11.31 -8.50 -12.71
CA LEU A 80 -11.90 -7.40 -11.97
C LEU A 80 -10.91 -6.24 -11.87
N LEU A 81 -11.17 -5.15 -12.59
CA LEU A 81 -10.39 -3.91 -12.51
C LEU A 81 -10.87 -3.09 -11.31
N LEU A 82 -10.43 -3.49 -10.13
CA LEU A 82 -10.81 -2.89 -8.85
C LEU A 82 -9.58 -2.27 -8.17
N HIS A 83 -9.77 -1.09 -7.60
CA HIS A 83 -8.88 -0.51 -6.60
C HIS A 83 -9.46 -0.79 -5.21
N ASN A 84 -8.63 -1.19 -4.26
CA ASN A 84 -9.05 -1.52 -2.90
C ASN A 84 -8.02 -1.05 -1.88
N ALA A 85 -8.47 -0.73 -0.67
CA ALA A 85 -7.63 -0.39 0.47
C ALA A 85 -7.94 -1.37 1.62
N PRO A 86 -7.03 -2.29 1.99
CA PRO A 86 -5.76 -2.57 1.34
C PRO A 86 -5.94 -3.12 -0.08
N SER A 87 -4.88 -3.07 -0.87
CA SER A 87 -4.87 -3.43 -2.28
C SER A 87 -4.91 -4.94 -2.53
N LEU A 88 -5.33 -5.31 -3.75
CA LEU A 88 -5.47 -6.70 -4.18
C LEU A 88 -4.15 -7.49 -4.04
N THR A 89 -4.23 -8.76 -3.68
CA THR A 89 -3.04 -9.63 -3.57
C THR A 89 -2.46 -9.94 -4.95
N ILE A 90 -1.14 -9.77 -5.12
CA ILE A 90 -0.40 -10.30 -6.26
C ILE A 90 0.03 -11.73 -5.92
N GLU A 91 -0.33 -12.70 -6.75
CA GLU A 91 0.13 -14.09 -6.64
C GLU A 91 1.25 -14.33 -7.65
N ALA A 92 2.41 -14.76 -7.16
CA ALA A 92 3.62 -15.02 -7.94
C ALA A 92 4.07 -16.48 -7.77
N GLN A 93 4.81 -16.99 -8.74
CA GLN A 93 5.43 -18.33 -8.65
C GLN A 93 6.94 -18.19 -8.48
N HIS A 94 7.51 -19.03 -7.63
CA HIS A 94 8.96 -19.12 -7.45
C HIS A 94 9.67 -19.29 -8.81
N ASN A 95 10.74 -18.51 -9.01
CA ASN A 95 11.58 -18.47 -10.22
C ASN A 95 10.81 -18.19 -11.52
N LYS A 96 9.60 -17.62 -11.42
CA LYS A 96 8.86 -17.07 -12.55
C LYS A 96 8.87 -15.55 -12.44
N PRO A 97 9.52 -14.82 -13.37
CA PRO A 97 9.55 -13.37 -13.31
C PRO A 97 8.15 -12.75 -13.34
N VAL A 98 8.00 -11.64 -12.64
CA VAL A 98 6.81 -10.78 -12.65
C VAL A 98 7.26 -9.39 -13.06
N ARG A 99 6.67 -8.83 -14.12
CA ARG A 99 6.89 -7.45 -14.55
C ARG A 99 5.67 -6.60 -14.24
N ILE A 100 5.88 -5.49 -13.54
CA ILE A 100 4.80 -4.60 -13.10
C ILE A 100 5.08 -3.19 -13.57
N LYS A 101 4.16 -2.63 -14.34
CA LYS A 101 4.11 -1.19 -14.60
C LYS A 101 3.29 -0.53 -13.49
N TRP A 102 3.97 0.14 -12.56
CA TRP A 102 3.38 0.92 -11.48
C TRP A 102 3.06 2.32 -11.99
N LYS A 103 1.79 2.71 -11.92
CA LYS A 103 1.28 4.00 -12.40
C LYS A 103 0.81 4.88 -11.25
N ASN A 104 1.12 6.17 -11.34
CA ASN A 104 0.56 7.20 -10.49
C ASN A 104 -0.67 7.81 -11.20
N ASP A 105 -1.86 7.29 -10.85
CA ASP A 105 -3.15 7.81 -11.33
C ASP A 105 -3.84 8.66 -10.22
N LEU A 106 -3.06 9.38 -9.39
CA LEU A 106 -3.57 10.39 -8.45
C LEU A 106 -3.94 11.69 -9.18
N ILE A 107 -4.89 11.55 -10.09
CA ILE A 107 -5.46 12.62 -10.92
C ILE A 107 -6.98 12.58 -10.82
N ASP A 108 -7.60 13.73 -11.02
CA ASP A 108 -9.05 13.85 -11.15
C ASP A 108 -9.53 13.40 -12.55
N ALA A 109 -10.84 13.49 -12.78
CA ALA A 109 -11.44 13.11 -14.08
C ALA A 109 -10.99 14.01 -15.24
N ASN A 110 -10.47 15.21 -14.97
CA ASN A 110 -9.97 16.15 -15.97
C ASN A 110 -8.47 15.97 -16.24
N GLY A 111 -7.82 15.00 -15.60
CA GLY A 111 -6.38 14.78 -15.70
C GLY A 111 -5.53 15.76 -14.90
N SER A 112 -6.14 16.50 -13.97
CA SER A 112 -5.44 17.39 -13.05
C SER A 112 -4.97 16.62 -11.82
N ALA A 113 -3.78 16.94 -11.31
CA ALA A 113 -3.21 16.30 -10.14
C ALA A 113 -4.07 16.52 -8.91
N LEU A 114 -4.26 15.46 -8.12
CA LEU A 114 -4.91 15.54 -6.81
C LEU A 114 -3.87 15.90 -5.73
N PRO A 115 -4.22 16.75 -4.75
CA PRO A 115 -3.40 16.94 -3.56
C PRO A 115 -3.44 15.69 -2.67
N HIS A 116 -2.53 15.62 -1.69
CA HIS A 116 -2.56 14.55 -0.71
C HIS A 116 -3.82 14.63 0.18
N LEU A 117 -4.35 13.47 0.58
CA LEU A 117 -5.47 13.37 1.54
C LEU A 117 -5.13 13.82 2.98
N LEU A 118 -3.84 13.97 3.29
CA LEU A 118 -3.27 14.03 4.64
C LEU A 118 -2.20 15.13 4.66
N PRO A 119 -1.89 15.71 5.83
CA PRO A 119 -0.99 16.86 5.93
C PRO A 119 0.47 16.47 5.66
N VAL A 120 1.01 16.91 4.53
CA VAL A 120 2.40 16.68 4.12
C VAL A 120 3.30 17.79 4.68
N ASP A 121 4.20 17.42 5.58
CA ASP A 121 5.18 18.33 6.16
C ASP A 121 6.34 18.58 5.19
N GLN A 122 6.49 19.83 4.77
CA GLN A 122 7.52 20.26 3.83
C GLN A 122 8.86 20.57 4.50
N THR A 123 8.95 20.60 5.83
CA THR A 123 10.20 20.91 6.55
C THR A 123 11.12 19.71 6.75
N LEU A 124 10.69 18.52 6.29
CA LEU A 124 11.49 17.30 6.30
C LEU A 124 12.49 17.27 5.13
N HIS A 125 13.41 16.31 5.16
CA HIS A 125 14.07 15.86 3.93
C HIS A 125 13.13 14.90 3.19
N TRP A 126 12.63 15.31 2.03
CA TRP A 126 11.49 14.65 1.37
C TRP A 126 11.57 14.75 -0.16
N ALA A 127 10.72 13.97 -0.83
CA ALA A 127 10.43 14.12 -2.25
C ALA A 127 9.74 15.47 -2.49
N ASN A 128 10.51 16.48 -2.89
CA ASN A 128 10.16 17.91 -2.92
C ASN A 128 9.97 18.44 -4.36
N PRO A 129 8.82 18.21 -5.03
CA PRO A 129 8.57 18.76 -6.35
C PRO A 129 8.83 20.27 -6.50
N PRO A 130 8.42 21.15 -5.56
CA PRO A 130 8.68 22.60 -5.65
C PRO A 130 10.16 22.99 -5.75
N GLY A 131 11.08 22.12 -5.29
CA GLY A 131 12.52 22.38 -5.33
C GLY A 131 13.15 22.32 -6.73
N GLY A 132 12.39 21.91 -7.75
CA GLY A 132 12.90 21.69 -9.10
C GLY A 132 14.00 20.63 -9.15
N GLU A 133 14.67 20.47 -10.29
CA GLU A 133 15.64 19.38 -10.50
C GLU A 133 16.79 19.36 -9.48
N ALA A 134 17.21 20.53 -8.99
CA ALA A 134 18.32 20.65 -8.05
C ALA A 134 17.90 20.40 -6.58
N GLY A 135 16.64 20.70 -6.23
CA GLY A 135 16.13 20.64 -4.85
C GLY A 135 15.13 19.51 -4.58
N ARG A 136 14.91 18.62 -5.55
CA ARG A 136 13.84 17.61 -5.54
C ARG A 136 13.94 16.54 -4.45
N ASP A 137 15.13 16.27 -3.92
CA ASP A 137 15.34 15.32 -2.82
C ASP A 137 16.13 16.03 -1.71
N THR A 138 15.51 17.04 -1.11
CA THR A 138 16.18 17.90 -0.13
C THR A 138 15.24 18.31 0.99
N ARG A 139 15.83 18.88 2.04
CA ARG A 139 15.08 19.68 3.02
C ARG A 139 15.04 21.12 2.52
N PRO A 140 13.88 21.68 2.16
CA PRO A 140 13.78 23.06 1.70
C PRO A 140 14.05 24.06 2.83
N THR A 141 14.44 25.28 2.45
CA THR A 141 14.51 26.43 3.36
C THR A 141 13.27 27.30 3.19
N PHE A 142 12.71 27.78 4.29
CA PHE A 142 11.52 28.62 4.29
C PHE A 142 11.81 29.99 4.90
N GLY A 143 11.06 31.02 4.50
CA GLY A 143 11.10 32.35 5.12
C GLY A 143 10.08 32.56 6.25
N ALA A 144 9.19 31.59 6.47
CA ALA A 144 8.24 31.49 7.56
C ALA A 144 7.76 30.03 7.67
N THR A 145 7.17 29.62 8.80
CA THR A 145 6.66 28.26 8.99
C THR A 145 5.65 27.89 7.89
N PRO A 146 5.93 26.88 7.05
CA PRO A 146 5.05 26.53 5.94
C PRO A 146 3.81 25.76 6.42
N GLY A 147 2.70 25.94 5.70
CA GLY A 147 1.56 25.02 5.79
C GLY A 147 1.84 23.67 5.10
N PRO A 148 0.87 22.75 5.09
CA PRO A 148 1.01 21.46 4.42
C PRO A 148 1.18 21.64 2.90
N TYR A 149 1.94 20.74 2.27
CA TYR A 149 2.05 20.71 0.81
C TYR A 149 0.71 20.33 0.15
N THR A 150 0.32 21.08 -0.88
CA THR A 150 -0.96 20.89 -1.60
C THR A 150 -0.78 20.60 -3.08
N GLY A 151 0.44 20.29 -3.53
CA GLY A 151 0.73 20.02 -4.94
C GLY A 151 0.56 18.54 -5.33
N PRO A 152 0.98 18.17 -6.56
CA PRO A 152 0.93 16.80 -7.04
C PRO A 152 1.73 15.82 -6.19
N VAL A 153 1.20 14.63 -5.94
CA VAL A 153 1.80 13.67 -5.01
C VAL A 153 2.81 12.74 -5.71
N PRO A 154 4.07 12.66 -5.24
CA PRO A 154 5.03 11.67 -5.71
C PRO A 154 4.76 10.28 -5.12
N ILE A 155 5.03 9.24 -5.92
CA ILE A 155 4.99 7.83 -5.47
C ILE A 155 6.23 7.06 -5.94
N VAL A 156 6.57 5.98 -5.22
CA VAL A 156 7.43 4.87 -5.69
C VAL A 156 7.04 3.62 -4.92
N THR A 157 6.90 2.48 -5.59
CA THR A 157 6.40 1.25 -4.95
C THR A 157 7.56 0.33 -4.57
N HIS A 158 7.57 -0.17 -3.35
CA HIS A 158 8.51 -1.19 -2.87
C HIS A 158 7.77 -2.53 -2.68
N VAL A 159 8.43 -3.65 -3.00
CA VAL A 159 7.96 -5.00 -2.65
C VAL A 159 8.84 -5.52 -1.53
N HIS A 160 8.34 -5.41 -0.31
CA HIS A 160 9.02 -5.80 0.91
C HIS A 160 9.12 -7.31 1.04
N GLY A 161 10.35 -7.81 1.04
CA GLY A 161 10.68 -9.24 1.08
C GLY A 161 11.15 -9.80 -0.26
N ALA A 162 11.09 -9.02 -1.35
CA ALA A 162 11.57 -9.47 -2.66
C ALA A 162 13.08 -9.81 -2.62
N VAL A 163 13.42 -11.02 -3.07
CA VAL A 163 14.81 -11.52 -3.09
C VAL A 163 15.34 -11.59 -4.52
N GLY A 164 16.59 -11.14 -4.69
CA GLY A 164 17.29 -11.14 -5.97
C GLY A 164 16.78 -10.09 -6.95
N VAL A 165 15.95 -9.15 -6.49
CA VAL A 165 15.49 -8.00 -7.25
C VAL A 165 16.66 -7.03 -7.49
N GLY A 166 16.74 -6.44 -8.68
CA GLY A 166 17.69 -5.36 -8.96
C GLY A 166 17.27 -4.07 -8.26
N ASP A 167 18.22 -3.21 -7.91
CA ASP A 167 17.94 -1.92 -7.25
C ASP A 167 16.97 -1.04 -8.06
N GLU A 168 16.98 -1.17 -9.39
CA GLU A 168 16.06 -0.48 -10.30
C GLU A 168 14.60 -0.92 -10.15
N SER A 169 14.34 -2.02 -9.46
CA SER A 169 13.01 -2.59 -9.23
C SER A 169 12.67 -2.73 -7.74
N ASP A 170 13.56 -2.26 -6.85
CA ASP A 170 13.36 -2.35 -5.41
C ASP A 170 12.46 -1.23 -4.87
N GLY A 171 12.38 -0.10 -5.58
CA GLY A 171 11.57 1.05 -5.13
C GLY A 171 12.34 2.02 -4.25
N TYR A 172 13.57 2.35 -4.67
CA TYR A 172 14.42 3.34 -3.99
C TYR A 172 13.67 4.66 -3.76
N ALA A 173 13.76 5.20 -2.54
CA ALA A 173 12.88 6.28 -2.08
C ALA A 173 13.01 7.59 -2.90
N GLU A 174 14.18 7.84 -3.49
CA GLU A 174 14.49 8.99 -4.36
C GLU A 174 14.30 8.67 -5.86
N ALA A 175 13.67 7.55 -6.18
CA ALA A 175 13.26 7.18 -7.55
C ALA A 175 11.75 7.41 -7.76
N TRP A 176 11.17 8.35 -7.01
CA TRP A 176 9.75 8.71 -7.09
C TRP A 176 9.39 9.40 -8.39
N TYR A 177 8.10 9.41 -8.71
CA TYR A 177 7.54 10.10 -9.87
C TYR A 177 6.14 10.67 -9.57
N LEU A 178 5.88 11.87 -10.10
CA LEU A 178 4.56 12.53 -10.07
C LEU A 178 3.57 11.85 -11.03
N PRO A 179 2.25 12.07 -10.88
CA PRO A 179 1.29 11.67 -11.89
C PRO A 179 1.57 12.38 -13.23
N ALA A 180 1.14 11.75 -14.33
CA ALA A 180 1.12 12.39 -15.65
C ALA A 180 -0.04 13.39 -15.79
N ALA A 181 -0.07 14.41 -14.92
CA ALA A 181 -1.14 15.39 -14.87
C ALA A 181 -0.92 16.57 -15.85
N ASN A 182 -2.00 17.22 -16.27
CA ASN A 182 -1.97 18.35 -17.21
C ASN A 182 -1.68 19.71 -16.56
N ASN A 183 -1.67 19.78 -15.22
CA ASN A 183 -1.57 21.02 -14.45
C ASN A 183 -0.39 21.00 -13.46
N ILE A 184 0.67 20.23 -13.74
CA ILE A 184 1.90 20.27 -12.94
C ILE A 184 2.44 21.71 -12.94
N PRO A 185 2.63 22.36 -11.76
CA PRO A 185 3.09 23.74 -11.71
C PRO A 185 4.45 23.91 -12.42
N PRO A 186 4.65 25.01 -13.17
CA PRO A 186 5.93 25.29 -13.81
C PRO A 186 7.09 25.28 -12.80
N GLY A 187 8.18 24.64 -13.18
CA GLY A 187 9.39 24.54 -12.34
C GLY A 187 9.38 23.38 -11.34
N TYR A 188 8.26 22.67 -11.18
CA TYR A 188 8.25 21.47 -10.32
C TYR A 188 9.07 20.34 -10.95
N ALA A 189 9.86 19.63 -10.15
CA ALA A 189 10.41 18.35 -10.53
C ALA A 189 9.30 17.31 -10.66
N THR A 190 9.33 16.52 -11.72
CA THR A 190 8.32 15.46 -11.99
C THR A 190 8.79 14.08 -11.53
N GLU A 191 10.05 13.96 -11.15
CA GLU A 191 10.70 12.70 -10.79
C GLU A 191 11.91 12.96 -9.88
N GLY A 192 12.20 11.98 -9.02
CA GLY A 192 13.33 12.00 -8.09
C GLY A 192 14.69 11.86 -8.77
N THR A 193 15.75 12.14 -8.02
CA THR A 193 17.14 12.20 -8.49
C THR A 193 17.59 10.92 -9.17
N TRP A 194 17.17 9.76 -8.67
CA TRP A 194 17.60 8.46 -9.18
C TRP A 194 16.67 7.88 -10.24
N TYR A 195 15.56 8.56 -10.56
CA TYR A 195 14.57 8.04 -11.49
C TYR A 195 15.17 7.73 -12.88
N ASN A 196 15.91 8.68 -13.48
CA ASN A 196 16.51 8.46 -14.80
C ASN A 196 17.63 7.42 -14.78
N PHE A 197 18.39 7.34 -13.68
CA PHE A 197 19.41 6.30 -13.51
C PHE A 197 18.76 4.90 -13.56
N PHE A 198 17.73 4.68 -12.74
CA PHE A 198 17.04 3.38 -12.68
C PHE A 198 16.21 3.09 -13.92
N LYS A 199 15.58 4.10 -14.54
CA LYS A 199 14.93 3.98 -15.86
C LYS A 199 15.88 3.43 -16.91
N ASN A 200 17.08 3.99 -17.02
CA ASN A 200 18.10 3.54 -17.98
C ASN A 200 18.58 2.12 -17.65
N LYS A 201 18.77 1.82 -16.36
CA LYS A 201 19.15 0.48 -15.90
C LYS A 201 18.06 -0.56 -16.20
N ALA A 202 16.79 -0.25 -15.95
CA ALA A 202 15.65 -1.12 -16.26
C ALA A 202 15.49 -1.35 -17.78
N ALA A 203 15.70 -0.31 -18.60
CA ALA A 203 15.74 -0.45 -20.05
C ALA A 203 16.90 -1.36 -20.50
N ALA A 204 18.09 -1.19 -19.92
CA ALA A 204 19.26 -1.99 -20.23
C ALA A 204 19.11 -3.45 -19.78
N ASN A 205 18.63 -3.71 -18.56
CA ASN A 205 18.54 -5.06 -18.00
C ASN A 205 17.33 -5.84 -18.50
N PHE A 206 16.18 -5.17 -18.63
CA PHE A 206 14.90 -5.82 -18.82
C PHE A 206 14.19 -5.41 -20.11
N GLY A 207 14.66 -4.37 -20.81
CA GLY A 207 13.90 -3.74 -21.90
C GLY A 207 12.59 -3.12 -21.39
N ALA A 208 12.54 -2.74 -20.11
CA ALA A 208 11.37 -2.15 -19.49
C ALA A 208 11.34 -0.64 -19.74
N ALA A 209 10.20 -0.12 -20.21
CA ALA A 209 10.01 1.31 -20.42
C ALA A 209 9.49 1.96 -19.14
N TRP A 210 10.00 3.15 -18.82
CA TRP A 210 9.44 4.07 -17.81
C TRP A 210 9.08 5.39 -18.50
N GLY A 211 8.21 6.18 -17.91
CA GLY A 211 7.74 7.42 -18.53
C GLY A 211 7.00 8.32 -17.55
N ALA A 212 6.38 9.38 -18.07
CA ALA A 212 5.59 10.28 -17.23
C ALA A 212 4.51 9.50 -16.49
N GLY A 213 4.46 9.64 -15.16
CA GLY A 213 3.46 8.98 -14.33
C GLY A 213 3.65 7.48 -14.08
N PHE A 214 4.75 6.85 -14.51
CA PHE A 214 4.94 5.42 -14.25
C PHE A 214 6.39 4.93 -14.30
N ALA A 215 6.67 3.91 -13.48
CA ALA A 215 7.89 3.12 -13.54
C ALA A 215 7.55 1.63 -13.74
N THR A 216 8.43 0.87 -14.41
CA THR A 216 8.22 -0.56 -14.70
C THR A 216 9.29 -1.42 -14.07
N PHE A 217 8.91 -2.26 -13.10
CA PHE A 217 9.81 -3.07 -12.29
C PHE A 217 9.72 -4.55 -12.70
N GLU A 218 10.80 -5.32 -12.52
CA GLU A 218 10.82 -6.77 -12.73
C GLU A 218 11.35 -7.51 -11.49
N TYR A 219 10.51 -8.41 -10.97
CA TYR A 219 10.82 -9.24 -9.81
C TYR A 219 11.10 -10.67 -10.28
N PRO A 220 12.30 -11.24 -10.03
CA PRO A 220 12.64 -12.57 -10.51
C PRO A 220 12.03 -13.69 -9.64
N ASN A 221 11.56 -13.36 -8.43
CA ASN A 221 10.92 -14.28 -7.48
C ASN A 221 11.81 -15.46 -7.07
N LEU A 222 13.09 -15.20 -6.80
CA LEU A 222 14.06 -16.23 -6.42
C LEU A 222 13.99 -16.63 -4.94
N GLY A 223 13.24 -15.89 -4.13
CA GLY A 223 13.01 -16.22 -2.73
C GLY A 223 12.21 -17.51 -2.54
N ARG A 224 12.22 -18.02 -1.31
CA ARG A 224 11.34 -19.11 -0.85
C ARG A 224 9.87 -18.71 -0.95
N ALA A 225 8.95 -19.69 -0.89
CA ALA A 225 7.54 -19.37 -0.74
C ALA A 225 7.30 -18.52 0.52
N SER A 226 6.67 -17.36 0.36
CA SER A 226 6.59 -16.34 1.40
C SER A 226 5.30 -15.51 1.30
N THR A 227 5.00 -14.80 2.39
CA THR A 227 3.99 -13.74 2.44
C THR A 227 4.72 -12.41 2.41
N ASP A 228 5.06 -11.94 1.22
CA ASP A 228 5.63 -10.61 1.03
C ASP A 228 4.48 -9.60 0.90
N TRP A 229 4.81 -8.32 0.81
CA TRP A 229 3.82 -7.25 0.63
C TRP A 229 4.42 -6.08 -0.12
N TYR A 230 3.57 -5.25 -0.70
CA TYR A 230 3.99 -4.08 -1.46
C TYR A 230 3.27 -2.83 -0.98
N HIS A 231 3.98 -1.70 -1.01
CA HIS A 231 3.51 -0.42 -0.49
C HIS A 231 4.33 0.74 -1.10
N ASP A 232 3.85 1.97 -0.93
CA ASP A 232 4.63 3.16 -1.31
C ASP A 232 5.87 3.31 -0.41
N HIS A 233 6.98 3.82 -0.96
CA HIS A 233 8.26 3.99 -0.30
C HIS A 233 8.88 5.38 -0.58
N THR A 234 8.04 6.38 -0.86
CA THR A 234 8.48 7.73 -1.25
C THR A 234 9.21 8.45 -0.12
N LEU A 235 10.35 9.08 -0.45
CA LEU A 235 11.18 9.84 0.47
C LEU A 235 10.36 10.85 1.27
N GLY A 236 10.42 10.76 2.61
CA GLY A 236 9.72 11.68 3.52
C GLY A 236 8.19 11.59 3.49
N MET A 237 7.57 10.75 2.66
CA MET A 237 6.12 10.64 2.49
C MET A 237 5.55 9.24 2.71
N THR A 238 6.39 8.20 2.83
CA THR A 238 5.98 6.80 3.03
C THR A 238 4.88 6.66 4.08
N ARG A 239 5.01 7.32 5.24
CA ARG A 239 4.00 7.26 6.31
C ARG A 239 2.61 7.67 5.79
N LEU A 240 2.51 8.79 5.08
CA LEU A 240 1.24 9.35 4.63
C LEU A 240 0.67 8.55 3.45
N ASN A 241 1.52 8.24 2.48
CA ASN A 241 1.13 7.48 1.30
C ASN A 241 0.61 6.09 1.70
N VAL A 242 1.30 5.36 2.59
CA VAL A 242 0.84 4.04 3.08
C VAL A 242 -0.43 4.16 3.93
N TYR A 243 -0.53 5.20 4.78
CA TYR A 243 -1.70 5.41 5.63
C TYR A 243 -2.97 5.67 4.81
N ALA A 244 -2.84 6.35 3.67
CA ALA A 244 -3.94 6.60 2.73
C ALA A 244 -4.57 5.31 2.16
N GLY A 245 -3.91 4.15 2.27
CA GLY A 245 -4.45 2.83 1.92
C GLY A 245 -3.72 1.93 0.90
N PRO A 246 -2.78 2.38 0.04
CA PRO A 246 -2.19 1.59 -1.03
C PRO A 246 -1.09 0.66 -0.50
N ALA A 247 -1.51 -0.46 0.08
CA ALA A 247 -0.64 -1.56 0.49
C ALA A 247 -1.34 -2.89 0.20
N GLY A 248 -0.64 -3.87 -0.37
CA GLY A 248 -1.23 -5.17 -0.72
C GLY A 248 -0.27 -6.32 -0.52
N PHE A 249 -0.77 -7.55 -0.52
CA PHE A 249 0.06 -8.74 -0.39
C PHE A 249 0.76 -9.07 -1.72
N TYR A 250 1.98 -9.61 -1.62
CA TYR A 250 2.69 -10.25 -2.72
C TYR A 250 3.06 -11.66 -2.26
N ILE A 251 2.39 -12.70 -2.76
CA ILE A 251 2.56 -14.06 -2.26
C ILE A 251 3.37 -14.87 -3.27
N ILE A 252 4.52 -15.39 -2.85
CA ILE A 252 5.33 -16.31 -3.65
C ILE A 252 4.88 -17.74 -3.36
N ARG A 253 4.51 -18.48 -4.41
CA ARG A 253 4.06 -19.87 -4.35
C ARG A 253 5.09 -20.83 -4.95
N GLY A 254 5.15 -22.05 -4.42
CA GLY A 254 5.96 -23.14 -4.96
C GLY A 254 7.46 -22.99 -4.68
N GLY A 255 8.28 -23.66 -5.48
CA GLY A 255 9.73 -23.75 -5.27
C GLY A 255 10.14 -24.84 -4.26
N PRO A 256 11.45 -24.97 -3.99
CA PRO A 256 11.99 -26.00 -3.08
C PRO A 256 11.45 -25.93 -1.65
N ASP A 257 11.07 -24.73 -1.19
CA ASP A 257 10.48 -24.47 0.13
C ASP A 257 8.96 -24.24 0.07
N GLY A 258 8.33 -24.62 -1.03
CA GLY A 258 6.89 -24.44 -1.24
C GLY A 258 6.03 -25.42 -0.45
N ASP A 259 4.71 -25.30 -0.60
CA ASP A 259 3.75 -26.16 0.10
C ASP A 259 3.99 -27.67 -0.14
N SER A 260 4.52 -28.05 -1.32
CA SER A 260 4.85 -29.45 -1.65
C SER A 260 6.06 -30.02 -0.90
N ALA A 261 6.86 -29.17 -0.26
CA ALA A 261 8.01 -29.58 0.55
C ALA A 261 7.65 -29.85 2.02
N VAL A 262 6.43 -29.47 2.44
CA VAL A 262 5.95 -29.72 3.80
C VAL A 262 5.50 -31.18 3.91
N ILE A 263 6.09 -31.94 4.83
CA ILE A 263 5.76 -33.34 5.07
C ILE A 263 4.91 -33.47 6.33
N ASP A 264 3.83 -34.25 6.25
CA ASP A 264 3.01 -34.62 7.40
C ASP A 264 3.73 -35.73 8.18
N SER A 265 4.16 -35.43 9.41
CA SER A 265 4.90 -36.39 10.23
C SER A 265 4.11 -37.62 10.64
N ARG A 266 2.78 -37.62 10.47
CA ARG A 266 1.90 -38.72 10.87
C ARG A 266 1.92 -39.87 9.86
N ASP A 267 2.09 -39.58 8.57
CA ASP A 267 2.05 -40.57 7.50
C ASP A 267 3.22 -40.48 6.50
N GLY A 268 4.08 -39.47 6.63
CA GLY A 268 5.26 -39.28 5.79
C GLY A 268 4.95 -38.76 4.38
N THR A 269 3.72 -38.32 4.12
CA THR A 269 3.28 -37.79 2.81
C THR A 269 3.32 -36.26 2.77
N VAL A 270 3.15 -35.68 1.58
CA VAL A 270 3.08 -34.22 1.42
C VAL A 270 1.85 -33.67 2.16
N ALA A 271 2.06 -32.70 3.05
CA ALA A 271 1.01 -32.08 3.83
C ALA A 271 0.03 -31.31 2.94
N VAL A 272 -1.26 -31.48 3.21
CA VAL A 272 -2.31 -30.69 2.56
C VAL A 272 -2.63 -29.47 3.43
N LEU A 273 -2.12 -28.31 3.04
CA LEU A 273 -2.41 -27.05 3.72
C LEU A 273 -3.84 -26.54 3.40
N PRO A 274 -4.50 -25.82 4.33
CA PRO A 274 -5.83 -25.27 4.07
C PRO A 274 -5.87 -24.36 2.84
N GLY A 275 -6.83 -24.61 1.95
CA GLY A 275 -7.15 -23.81 0.77
C GLY A 275 -8.57 -24.16 0.29
N PRO A 276 -9.21 -23.33 -0.56
CA PRO A 276 -8.53 -22.41 -1.48
C PRO A 276 -8.24 -21.02 -0.89
N ALA A 277 -7.23 -20.37 -1.46
CA ALA A 277 -7.02 -18.92 -1.39
C ALA A 277 -7.88 -18.18 -2.43
N PRO A 278 -8.08 -16.85 -2.28
CA PRO A 278 -8.57 -15.99 -3.35
C PRO A 278 -7.74 -16.12 -4.61
N LYS A 279 -8.40 -16.20 -5.76
CA LYS A 279 -7.75 -16.31 -7.07
C LYS A 279 -8.19 -15.21 -8.01
N GLU A 280 -7.41 -15.03 -9.08
CA GLU A 280 -7.77 -14.18 -10.20
C GLU A 280 -9.14 -14.58 -10.77
N ASN A 281 -10.01 -13.58 -11.04
CA ASN A 281 -11.38 -13.74 -11.53
C ASN A 281 -12.41 -14.32 -10.53
N ASP A 282 -12.04 -14.51 -9.25
CA ASP A 282 -13.05 -14.79 -8.24
C ASP A 282 -14.00 -13.60 -8.07
N LYS A 283 -15.27 -13.88 -7.72
CA LYS A 283 -16.27 -12.84 -7.51
C LYS A 283 -15.92 -11.98 -6.29
N PHE A 284 -16.29 -10.70 -6.36
CA PHE A 284 -16.21 -9.77 -5.25
C PHE A 284 -17.56 -9.02 -5.10
N PRO A 285 -18.27 -9.13 -3.96
CA PRO A 285 -17.95 -9.96 -2.80
C PRO A 285 -17.85 -11.47 -3.09
N PRO A 286 -17.10 -12.25 -2.29
CA PRO A 286 -16.93 -13.69 -2.49
C PRO A 286 -18.25 -14.46 -2.46
N ASN A 287 -18.40 -15.45 -3.34
CA ASN A 287 -19.52 -16.39 -3.37
C ASN A 287 -19.13 -17.81 -2.94
N LYS A 288 -17.97 -17.95 -2.30
CA LYS A 288 -17.41 -19.21 -1.80
C LYS A 288 -16.55 -18.94 -0.57
N THR A 289 -16.37 -19.96 0.26
CA THR A 289 -15.50 -19.90 1.44
C THR A 289 -14.04 -20.09 1.04
N TYR A 290 -13.16 -19.23 1.54
CA TYR A 290 -11.72 -19.41 1.46
C TYR A 290 -11.19 -19.99 2.77
N TYR A 291 -10.21 -20.88 2.67
CA TYR A 291 -9.53 -21.45 3.85
C TYR A 291 -8.07 -21.00 3.96
N GLU A 292 -7.57 -20.30 2.95
CA GLU A 292 -6.35 -19.51 3.04
C GLU A 292 -6.70 -18.04 2.89
N ILE A 293 -6.44 -17.23 3.91
CA ILE A 293 -6.93 -15.84 3.98
C ILE A 293 -5.76 -14.90 4.31
N PRO A 294 -5.38 -13.99 3.40
CA PRO A 294 -4.53 -12.85 3.73
C PRO A 294 -5.28 -11.87 4.63
N ILE A 295 -4.65 -11.46 5.74
CA ILE A 295 -5.23 -10.56 6.74
C ILE A 295 -4.23 -9.43 7.00
N ALA A 296 -4.50 -8.27 6.43
CA ALA A 296 -3.80 -7.03 6.73
C ALA A 296 -4.49 -6.31 7.89
N ILE A 297 -3.75 -6.10 8.97
CA ILE A 297 -4.20 -5.41 10.17
C ILE A 297 -3.59 -4.02 10.17
N GLN A 298 -4.43 -2.99 10.21
CA GLN A 298 -3.98 -1.60 10.14
C GLN A 298 -4.75 -0.77 11.17
N ASP A 299 -4.07 0.08 11.93
CA ASP A 299 -4.74 1.05 12.79
C ASP A 299 -5.02 2.35 12.04
N ARG A 300 -6.23 2.89 12.23
CA ARG A 300 -6.72 4.12 11.61
C ARG A 300 -7.52 4.93 12.62
N SER A 301 -7.63 6.22 12.37
CA SER A 301 -8.56 7.12 13.06
C SER A 301 -9.38 7.85 11.99
N PHE A 302 -10.59 8.28 12.34
CA PHE A 302 -11.53 8.88 11.41
C PHE A 302 -12.15 10.15 11.99
N ASN A 303 -12.57 11.05 11.12
CA ASN A 303 -13.43 12.16 11.48
C ASN A 303 -14.91 11.77 11.34
N THR A 304 -15.81 12.56 11.93
CA THR A 304 -17.27 12.31 11.91
C THR A 304 -17.87 12.30 10.49
N ASP A 305 -17.19 12.91 9.53
CA ASP A 305 -17.57 12.88 8.10
C ASP A 305 -17.06 11.63 7.36
N GLY A 306 -16.40 10.71 8.06
CA GLY A 306 -15.82 9.48 7.52
C GLY A 306 -14.44 9.64 6.88
N SER A 307 -13.87 10.84 6.81
CA SER A 307 -12.51 11.05 6.31
C SER A 307 -11.46 10.45 7.25
N LEU A 308 -10.31 10.06 6.70
CA LEU A 308 -9.16 9.63 7.49
C LEU A 308 -8.63 10.79 8.32
N PHE A 309 -8.40 10.55 9.61
CA PHE A 309 -7.63 11.44 10.45
C PHE A 309 -6.15 11.03 10.44
N TYR A 310 -5.29 12.02 10.30
CA TYR A 310 -3.87 11.93 10.58
C TYR A 310 -3.43 13.27 11.22
N PRO A 311 -2.56 13.26 12.24
CA PRO A 311 -2.15 14.49 12.91
C PRO A 311 -1.54 15.52 11.94
N ASP A 312 -1.99 16.76 12.06
CA ASP A 312 -1.55 17.92 11.27
C ASP A 312 -0.67 18.89 12.06
N SER A 313 -0.37 18.59 13.32
CA SER A 313 0.45 19.40 14.21
C SER A 313 1.26 18.52 15.18
N ARG A 314 2.43 19.01 15.63
CA ARG A 314 3.19 18.41 16.75
C ARG A 314 2.44 18.37 18.05
N GLU A 315 1.51 19.30 18.25
CA GLU A 315 0.67 19.37 19.44
C GLU A 315 0.05 18.01 19.78
N PHE A 316 -0.33 17.24 18.75
CA PHE A 316 -0.95 15.93 18.92
C PHE A 316 -0.09 14.93 19.70
N PHE A 317 1.22 14.89 19.47
CA PHE A 317 2.10 13.89 20.06
C PHE A 317 2.79 14.37 21.32
N ASP A 318 3.35 15.59 21.30
CA ASP A 318 4.18 16.11 22.39
C ASP A 318 3.72 17.47 22.95
N GLY A 319 2.59 18.01 22.46
CA GLY A 319 2.04 19.27 22.95
C GLY A 319 2.85 20.51 22.55
N ILE A 320 3.79 20.39 21.60
CA ILE A 320 4.57 21.53 21.11
C ILE A 320 3.68 22.42 20.25
N LEU A 321 3.49 23.67 20.67
CA LEU A 321 2.61 24.69 20.05
C LEU A 321 3.36 25.76 19.23
N GLY A 322 4.69 25.70 19.17
CA GLY A 322 5.53 26.71 18.53
C GLY A 322 6.99 26.28 18.46
N ASP A 323 7.90 27.23 18.25
CA ASP A 323 9.32 26.95 17.98
C ASP A 323 9.51 26.06 16.74
N TYR A 324 8.71 26.35 15.71
CA TYR A 324 8.74 25.63 14.45
C TYR A 324 9.78 26.21 13.49
N ILE A 325 10.28 25.35 12.61
CA ILE A 325 11.09 25.73 11.45
C ILE A 325 10.32 26.81 10.63
N PRO A 326 11.00 27.85 10.11
CA PRO A 326 12.45 28.03 10.04
C PRO A 326 13.13 28.69 11.25
N GLU A 327 12.39 29.38 12.13
CA GLU A 327 12.99 30.09 13.27
C GLU A 327 13.36 29.17 14.43
N GLY A 328 12.63 28.07 14.60
CA GLY A 328 12.83 27.09 15.67
C GLY A 328 13.31 25.72 15.19
N GLU A 329 13.28 24.74 16.09
CA GLU A 329 13.87 23.41 15.86
C GLU A 329 12.86 22.35 15.39
N PHE A 330 11.55 22.56 15.61
CA PHE A 330 10.54 21.53 15.38
C PHE A 330 9.90 21.61 13.99
N SER A 331 9.65 20.45 13.39
CA SER A 331 8.80 20.38 12.19
C SER A 331 7.34 20.59 12.60
N PRO A 332 6.55 21.45 11.93
CA PRO A 332 5.25 21.87 12.43
C PRO A 332 4.18 20.76 12.38
N ILE A 333 4.28 19.82 11.43
CA ILE A 333 3.23 18.85 11.11
C ILE A 333 3.65 17.41 11.42
N TRP A 334 4.90 17.05 11.12
CA TRP A 334 5.41 15.68 11.26
C TRP A 334 5.42 15.22 12.71
N ASN A 335 4.80 14.08 13.02
CA ASN A 335 4.82 13.48 14.35
C ASN A 335 5.75 12.25 14.40
N PRO A 336 6.41 11.95 15.54
CA PRO A 336 7.37 10.84 15.64
C PRO A 336 6.74 9.47 15.46
N GLU A 337 5.54 9.29 16.02
CA GLU A 337 4.76 8.05 15.94
C GLU A 337 3.27 8.39 15.84
N PHE A 338 2.50 7.44 15.32
CA PHE A 338 1.04 7.54 15.28
C PHE A 338 0.41 6.20 15.63
N PHE A 339 -0.62 6.27 16.47
CA PHE A 339 -1.39 5.13 16.94
C PHE A 339 -2.87 5.39 16.67
N GLY A 340 -3.42 4.77 15.62
CA GLY A 340 -4.82 4.88 15.27
C GLY A 340 -5.73 4.30 16.36
N ASN A 341 -6.91 4.89 16.59
CA ASN A 341 -7.83 4.48 17.66
C ASN A 341 -8.88 3.44 17.21
N MET A 342 -8.90 3.07 15.93
CA MET A 342 -9.71 2.00 15.35
C MET A 342 -8.84 0.97 14.63
N MET A 343 -9.21 -0.30 14.72
CA MET A 343 -8.54 -1.36 13.94
C MET A 343 -9.33 -1.61 12.66
N MET A 344 -8.66 -1.48 11.53
CA MET A 344 -9.12 -1.86 10.21
C MET A 344 -8.50 -3.20 9.81
N ILE A 345 -9.34 -4.15 9.41
CA ILE A 345 -8.90 -5.46 8.91
C ILE A 345 -9.44 -5.62 7.49
N ASN A 346 -8.54 -5.79 6.52
CA ASN A 346 -8.88 -5.88 5.10
C ASN A 346 -9.92 -4.84 4.65
N GLY A 347 -9.77 -3.58 5.08
CA GLY A 347 -10.59 -2.49 4.57
C GLY A 347 -11.91 -2.24 5.27
N ASN A 348 -12.22 -2.95 6.37
CA ASN A 348 -13.36 -2.65 7.25
C ASN A 348 -12.90 -2.48 8.71
N THR A 349 -13.53 -1.59 9.48
CA THR A 349 -13.26 -1.49 10.93
C THR A 349 -13.91 -2.63 11.70
N TRP A 350 -13.12 -3.30 12.54
CA TRP A 350 -13.53 -4.45 13.39
C TRP A 350 -14.52 -5.41 12.72
N PRO A 351 -14.19 -6.00 11.56
CA PRO A 351 -15.12 -6.88 10.86
C PRO A 351 -15.25 -8.24 11.55
N PHE A 352 -16.26 -9.01 11.14
CA PHE A 352 -16.36 -10.44 11.47
C PHE A 352 -16.05 -11.30 10.23
N GLN A 353 -15.68 -12.56 10.46
CA GLN A 353 -15.57 -13.57 9.41
C GLN A 353 -16.32 -14.82 9.84
N THR A 354 -17.33 -15.20 9.07
CA THR A 354 -17.99 -16.50 9.26
C THR A 354 -17.02 -17.60 8.84
N VAL A 355 -16.80 -18.57 9.74
CA VAL A 355 -15.90 -19.70 9.53
C VAL A 355 -16.62 -21.02 9.78
N GLU A 356 -16.13 -22.07 9.14
CA GLU A 356 -16.51 -23.46 9.43
C GLU A 356 -15.65 -23.99 10.60
N GLN A 357 -16.13 -25.01 11.32
CA GLN A 357 -15.34 -25.71 12.34
C GLN A 357 -14.27 -26.60 11.70
N ARG A 358 -13.19 -25.98 11.22
CA ARG A 358 -12.09 -26.64 10.51
C ARG A 358 -10.80 -25.80 10.56
N ARG A 359 -9.74 -26.33 9.96
CA ARG A 359 -8.44 -25.64 9.86
C ARG A 359 -8.45 -24.56 8.78
N TYR A 360 -7.87 -23.41 9.10
CA TYR A 360 -7.62 -22.27 8.21
C TYR A 360 -6.12 -21.93 8.20
N ARG A 361 -5.64 -21.39 7.08
CA ARG A 361 -4.31 -20.80 6.92
C ARG A 361 -4.46 -19.29 6.85
N LEU A 362 -4.00 -18.59 7.88
CA LEU A 362 -4.09 -17.13 7.94
C LEU A 362 -2.70 -16.53 7.65
N ARG A 363 -2.65 -15.55 6.74
CA ARG A 363 -1.42 -14.83 6.40
C ARG A 363 -1.51 -13.42 6.97
N PHE A 364 -0.96 -13.23 8.17
CA PHE A 364 -1.01 -11.94 8.85
C PHE A 364 0.05 -10.98 8.32
N LEU A 365 -0.38 -9.73 8.12
CA LEU A 365 0.48 -8.57 7.90
C LEU A 365 0.12 -7.52 8.95
N ASN A 366 1.12 -7.09 9.72
CA ASN A 366 1.00 -5.84 10.47
C ASN A 366 1.27 -4.67 9.53
N GLY A 367 0.20 -4.04 9.04
CA GLY A 367 0.24 -2.85 8.20
C GLY A 367 -0.05 -1.55 8.98
N CYS A 368 0.12 -1.58 10.31
CA CYS A 368 0.13 -0.38 11.15
C CYS A 368 1.44 0.40 10.94
N GLN A 369 1.44 1.70 11.21
CA GLN A 369 2.66 2.49 11.10
C GLN A 369 3.64 2.24 12.26
N SER A 370 3.18 2.48 13.50
CA SER A 370 4.02 2.39 14.70
C SER A 370 3.58 1.28 15.66
N ARG A 371 2.35 0.77 15.50
CA ARG A 371 1.75 -0.16 16.46
C ARG A 371 2.33 -1.57 16.34
N PHE A 372 2.88 -2.08 17.45
CA PHE A 372 3.11 -3.51 17.64
C PHE A 372 1.82 -4.22 18.05
N LEU A 373 1.60 -5.41 17.49
CA LEU A 373 0.41 -6.22 17.73
C LEU A 373 0.78 -7.48 18.52
N ILE A 374 0.06 -7.73 19.60
CA ILE A 374 0.06 -9.00 20.32
C ILE A 374 -1.33 -9.61 20.08
N LEU A 375 -1.38 -10.63 19.21
CA LEU A 375 -2.64 -11.27 18.81
C LEU A 375 -2.93 -12.48 19.71
N ASP A 376 -4.16 -12.58 20.20
CA ASP A 376 -4.65 -13.69 21.01
C ASP A 376 -5.99 -14.21 20.46
N PHE A 377 -6.14 -15.54 20.44
CA PHE A 377 -7.33 -16.27 19.98
C PHE A 377 -8.10 -16.92 21.13
N ASN A 378 -7.63 -16.82 22.39
CA ASN A 378 -8.23 -17.49 23.56
C ASN A 378 -9.66 -17.05 23.89
N GLN A 379 -10.11 -15.91 23.38
CA GLN A 379 -11.46 -15.38 23.61
C GLN A 379 -12.42 -15.63 22.42
N ILE A 380 -12.04 -16.46 21.46
CA ILE A 380 -12.95 -16.88 20.39
C ILE A 380 -13.95 -17.88 20.97
N PRO A 381 -15.27 -17.59 20.96
CA PRO A 381 -16.27 -18.52 21.45
C PRO A 381 -16.31 -19.78 20.58
N GLY A 382 -16.02 -20.95 21.17
CA GLY A 382 -15.95 -22.24 20.49
C GLY A 382 -14.95 -23.16 21.18
#